data_AF-A0A1X0U3A3-F1
#
_entry.id   AF-A0A1X0U3A3-F1
#
_cell.length_a   1.000
_cell.length_b   1.000
_cell.length_c   1.000
_cell.angle_alpha   90.00
_cell.angle_beta   90.00
_cell.angle_gamma   90.00
#
_symmetry.space_group_name_H-M   'P 1'
#
loop_
_entity.id
_entity.type
_entity.pdbx_description
1 polymer ?
#
loop_
_entity_poly.entity_id
_entity_poly.type
_entity_poly.pdbx_seq_one_letter_code
_entity_poly.pdbx_strand_id
1 'polypeptide(L)'
;MKKIFYIMLFCLGAYSCDPADPAYMFLDFNDNNRDGVLNLDEWVTCKAPQALKIAPDLCTGQEFKRLDTDHNGKISLDELGSLLFQKIDWKEDPCAFWPPDSKNVDQNKGIAK
;
A
#
# COMPACT_ATOMS: atom_id res chain seq x y z
N MET A 1 -36.79 33.41 -26.94
CA MET A 1 -35.44 33.17 -26.37
C MET A 1 -35.59 32.44 -25.05
N LYS A 2 -35.30 31.14 -24.99
CA LYS A 2 -35.43 30.35 -23.75
C LYS A 2 -34.07 29.70 -23.47
N LYS A 3 -33.33 30.29 -22.52
CA LYS A 3 -32.01 29.82 -22.11
C LYS A 3 -32.22 28.55 -21.28
N ILE A 4 -31.98 27.40 -21.89
CA ILE A 4 -31.96 26.12 -21.18
C ILE A 4 -30.59 26.05 -20.50
N PHE A 5 -30.59 26.25 -19.19
CA PHE A 5 -29.41 26.10 -18.35
C PHE A 5 -29.05 24.61 -18.33
N TYR A 6 -27.90 24.26 -18.91
CA TYR A 6 -27.32 22.93 -18.74
C TYR A 6 -26.88 22.79 -17.28
N ILE A 7 -27.67 22.06 -16.51
CA ILE A 7 -27.32 21.64 -15.15
C ILE A 7 -26.23 20.57 -15.34
N MET A 8 -24.97 21.02 -15.35
CA MET A 8 -23.82 20.13 -15.23
C MET A 8 -23.89 19.50 -13.84
N LEU A 9 -24.47 18.30 -13.78
CA LEU A 9 -24.43 17.44 -12.61
C LEU A 9 -22.97 16.98 -12.45
N PHE A 10 -22.17 17.81 -11.78
CA PHE A 10 -20.86 17.40 -11.27
C PHE A 10 -21.12 16.31 -10.23
N CYS A 11 -20.95 15.05 -10.64
CA CYS A 11 -20.78 13.95 -9.71
C CYS A 11 -19.50 14.21 -8.92
N LEU A 12 -19.62 14.95 -7.81
CA LEU A 12 -18.60 15.03 -6.77
C LEU A 12 -18.54 13.64 -6.11
N GLY A 13 -17.88 12.70 -6.78
CA GLY A 13 -17.51 11.43 -6.16
C GLY A 13 -16.68 11.76 -4.92
N ALA A 14 -17.06 11.20 -3.78
CA ALA A 14 -16.24 11.29 -2.58
C ALA A 14 -14.89 10.61 -2.90
N TYR A 15 -13.84 11.41 -3.08
CA TYR A 15 -12.50 10.90 -3.17
C TYR A 15 -12.06 10.55 -1.74
N SER A 16 -11.91 9.26 -1.45
CA SER A 16 -11.26 8.76 -0.22
C SER A 16 -9.80 8.43 -0.53
N CYS A 17 -8.92 8.64 0.45
CA CYS A 17 -7.55 8.15 0.34
C CYS A 17 -7.53 6.64 0.61
N ASP A 18 -7.10 5.87 -0.38
CA ASP A 18 -6.82 4.44 -0.24
C ASP A 18 -5.39 4.21 -0.74
N PRO A 19 -4.40 4.15 0.17
CA PRO A 19 -3.01 4.05 -0.22
C PRO A 19 -2.72 2.64 -0.73
N ALA A 20 -1.79 2.53 -1.68
CA ALA A 20 -1.33 1.23 -2.14
C ALA A 20 -0.77 0.39 -0.97
N ASP A 21 -0.84 -0.92 -1.10
CA ASP A 21 -0.23 -1.83 -0.13
C ASP A 21 1.30 -1.60 -0.10
N PRO A 22 1.93 -1.39 1.08
CA PRO A 22 3.36 -1.14 1.17
C PRO A 22 4.21 -2.35 0.72
N ALA A 23 3.73 -3.59 0.84
CA ALA A 23 4.41 -4.76 0.27
C ALA A 23 4.38 -4.73 -1.26
N TYR A 24 3.25 -4.33 -1.86
CA TYR A 24 3.17 -4.14 -3.31
C TYR A 24 4.18 -3.08 -3.78
N MET A 25 4.21 -1.93 -3.11
CA MET A 25 5.16 -0.86 -3.41
C MET A 25 6.63 -1.30 -3.25
N PHE A 26 6.91 -2.16 -2.27
CA PHE A 26 8.25 -2.72 -2.09
C PHE A 26 8.61 -3.71 -3.21
N LEU A 27 7.69 -4.58 -3.61
CA LEU A 27 7.90 -5.53 -4.70
C LEU A 27 8.15 -4.79 -6.01
N ASP A 28 7.23 -3.89 -6.40
CA ASP A 28 7.32 -3.12 -7.64
C ASP A 28 8.63 -2.32 -7.76
N PHE A 29 9.13 -1.80 -6.63
CA PHE A 29 10.40 -1.06 -6.60
C PHE A 29 11.64 -1.94 -6.81
N ASN A 30 11.59 -3.22 -6.40
CA ASN A 30 12.74 -4.13 -6.42
C ASN A 30 12.67 -5.19 -7.53
N ASP A 31 11.52 -5.33 -8.19
CA ASP A 31 11.31 -6.17 -9.36
C ASP A 31 11.95 -5.53 -10.60
N ASN A 32 13.26 -5.76 -10.75
CA ASN A 32 14.05 -5.15 -11.82
C ASN A 32 13.72 -5.75 -13.19
N ASN A 33 13.42 -7.05 -13.23
CA ASN A 33 13.11 -7.74 -14.47
C ASN A 33 11.62 -7.61 -14.89
N ARG A 34 10.76 -7.11 -13.99
CA ARG A 34 9.33 -6.85 -14.18
C ARG A 34 8.50 -8.11 -14.44
N ASP A 35 8.83 -9.22 -13.77
CA ASP A 35 8.08 -10.47 -13.85
C ASP A 35 7.02 -10.64 -12.76
N GLY A 36 6.85 -9.63 -11.90
CA GLY A 36 5.82 -9.55 -10.86
C GLY A 36 6.19 -10.28 -9.57
N VAL A 37 7.43 -10.73 -9.43
CA VAL A 37 7.96 -11.47 -8.28
C VAL A 37 9.42 -11.08 -8.03
N LEU A 38 9.96 -11.38 -6.86
CA LEU A 38 11.37 -11.12 -6.55
C LEU A 38 12.16 -12.41 -6.59
N ASN A 39 13.11 -12.53 -7.52
CA ASN A 39 14.09 -13.61 -7.47
C ASN A 39 15.16 -13.34 -6.38
N LEU A 40 16.02 -14.32 -6.10
CA LEU A 40 17.02 -14.20 -5.03
C LEU A 40 17.97 -13.01 -5.22
N ASP A 41 18.39 -12.70 -6.45
CA ASP A 41 19.32 -11.61 -6.73
C ASP A 41 18.66 -10.25 -6.47
N GLU A 42 17.40 -10.09 -6.89
CA GLU A 42 16.58 -8.90 -6.60
C GLU A 42 16.32 -8.75 -5.10
N TRP A 43 16.08 -9.87 -4.41
CA TRP A 43 15.83 -9.87 -2.97
C TRP A 43 17.05 -9.46 -2.15
N VAL A 44 18.21 -10.09 -2.35
CA VAL A 44 19.41 -9.81 -1.51
C VAL A 44 20.01 -8.43 -1.78
N THR A 45 19.63 -7.81 -2.89
CA THR A 45 20.04 -6.44 -3.25
C THR A 45 18.92 -5.42 -3.08
N CYS A 46 17.83 -5.81 -2.40
CA CYS A 46 16.67 -4.95 -2.24
C CYS A 46 17.03 -3.60 -1.60
N LYS A 47 16.18 -2.62 -1.84
CA LYS A 47 16.27 -1.28 -1.29
C LYS A 47 14.90 -0.85 -0.76
N ALA A 48 14.94 0.05 0.21
CA ALA A 48 13.73 0.73 0.68
C ALA A 48 13.41 1.90 -0.29
N PRO A 49 12.24 1.91 -0.95
CA PRO A 49 11.79 3.13 -1.63
C PRO A 49 11.63 4.27 -0.63
N GLN A 50 11.70 5.52 -1.11
CA GLN A 50 11.77 6.69 -0.23
C GLN A 50 10.60 6.79 0.75
N ALA A 51 9.39 6.38 0.36
CA ALA A 51 8.20 6.46 1.20
C ALA A 51 8.07 5.31 2.22
N LEU A 52 8.85 4.24 2.09
CA LEU A 52 8.78 3.07 2.96
C LEU A 52 9.95 3.01 3.94
N LYS A 53 9.69 2.41 5.10
CA LYS A 53 10.71 1.91 6.02
C LYS A 53 10.71 0.39 5.94
N ILE A 54 11.90 -0.21 5.91
CA ILE A 54 12.06 -1.66 5.94
C ILE A 54 12.97 -2.08 7.10
N ALA A 55 12.75 -3.28 7.63
CA ALA A 55 13.64 -3.86 8.63
C ALA A 55 15.02 -4.13 8.03
N PRO A 56 16.12 -3.90 8.79
CA PRO A 56 17.48 -4.05 8.27
C PRO A 56 17.85 -5.49 7.91
N ASP A 57 17.16 -6.48 8.48
CA ASP A 57 17.38 -7.91 8.26
C ASP A 57 16.42 -8.53 7.23
N LEU A 58 15.57 -7.71 6.59
CA LEU A 58 14.57 -8.16 5.62
C LEU A 58 15.23 -8.86 4.43
N CYS A 59 16.24 -8.22 3.83
CA CYS A 59 16.79 -8.64 2.54
C CYS A 59 17.98 -9.59 2.70
N THR A 60 17.78 -10.59 3.56
CA THR A 60 18.74 -11.67 3.79
C THR A 60 18.28 -12.93 3.05
N GLY A 61 19.24 -13.76 2.64
CA GLY A 61 18.92 -15.07 2.04
C GLY A 61 18.23 -16.03 3.01
N GLN A 62 18.32 -15.79 4.34
CA GLN A 62 17.57 -16.56 5.33
C GLN A 62 16.09 -16.18 5.31
N GLU A 63 15.77 -14.88 5.26
CA GLU A 63 14.38 -14.43 5.17
C GLU A 63 13.76 -14.82 3.83
N PHE A 64 14.53 -14.80 2.74
CA PHE A 64 14.10 -15.32 1.44
C PHE A 64 13.56 -16.76 1.57
N LYS A 65 14.38 -17.67 2.14
CA LYS A 65 13.99 -19.07 2.34
C LYS A 65 12.78 -19.25 3.26
N ARG A 66 12.55 -18.30 4.17
CA ARG A 66 11.41 -18.33 5.08
C ARG A 66 10.12 -17.92 4.38
N LEU A 67 10.21 -17.01 3.42
CA LEU A 67 9.07 -16.47 2.68
C LEU A 67 8.70 -17.28 1.45
N ASP A 68 9.69 -17.89 0.78
CA ASP A 68 9.52 -18.81 -0.36
C ASP A 68 8.89 -20.13 0.13
N THR A 69 7.60 -20.06 0.45
CA THR A 69 6.83 -21.13 1.11
C THR A 69 6.42 -22.21 0.13
N ASP A 70 6.25 -21.86 -1.14
CA ASP A 70 5.98 -22.82 -2.20
C ASP A 70 7.27 -23.40 -2.82
N HIS A 71 8.44 -22.87 -2.41
CA HIS A 71 9.78 -23.30 -2.83
C HIS A 71 10.01 -23.17 -4.34
N ASN A 72 9.39 -22.16 -4.97
CA ASN A 72 9.56 -21.89 -6.39
C ASN A 72 10.84 -21.07 -6.70
N GLY A 73 11.55 -20.60 -5.66
CA GLY A 73 12.78 -19.83 -5.79
C GLY A 73 12.55 -18.35 -6.11
N LYS A 74 11.37 -17.84 -5.82
CA LYS A 74 10.96 -16.43 -5.97
C LYS A 74 10.02 -16.04 -4.83
N ILE A 75 9.88 -14.75 -4.59
CA ILE A 75 8.93 -14.20 -3.61
C ILE A 75 7.80 -13.50 -4.33
N SER A 76 6.59 -14.00 -4.13
CA SER A 76 5.35 -13.39 -4.61
C SER A 76 4.80 -12.32 -3.66
N LEU A 77 3.81 -11.55 -4.13
CA LEU A 77 3.10 -10.58 -3.29
C LEU A 77 2.39 -11.25 -2.11
N ASP A 78 1.80 -12.43 -2.33
CA ASP A 78 1.09 -13.17 -1.29
C ASP A 78 2.04 -13.61 -0.17
N GLU A 79 3.26 -14.05 -0.53
CA GLU A 79 4.30 -14.43 0.42
C GLU A 79 4.84 -13.22 1.20
N LEU A 80 5.02 -12.09 0.53
CA LEU A 80 5.36 -10.80 1.16
C LEU A 80 4.29 -10.31 2.14
N GLY A 81 3.01 -10.63 1.90
CA GLY A 81 1.90 -10.24 2.76
C GLY A 81 2.09 -10.64 4.22
N SER A 82 2.83 -11.71 4.49
CA SER A 82 3.17 -12.16 5.84
C SER A 82 4.06 -11.19 6.64
N LEU A 83 4.76 -10.27 5.96
CA LEU A 83 5.68 -9.30 6.55
C LEU A 83 5.06 -7.93 6.79
N LEU A 84 3.84 -7.71 6.31
CA LEU A 84 3.13 -6.45 6.48
C LEU A 84 3.03 -6.09 7.97
N PHE A 85 3.38 -4.84 8.29
CA PHE A 85 3.44 -4.25 9.64
C PHE A 85 4.53 -4.80 10.58
N GLN A 86 5.30 -5.80 10.17
CA GLN A 86 6.47 -6.28 10.94
C GLN A 86 7.78 -5.74 10.37
N LYS A 87 7.92 -5.80 9.05
CA LYS A 87 9.18 -5.49 8.37
C LYS A 87 9.08 -4.52 7.22
N ILE A 88 7.88 -4.30 6.67
CA ILE A 88 7.63 -3.33 5.60
C ILE A 88 6.44 -2.48 6.02
N ASP A 89 6.62 -1.17 6.06
CA ASP A 89 5.59 -0.23 6.46
C ASP A 89 5.90 1.17 5.89
N TRP A 90 4.89 2.05 5.90
CA TRP A 90 5.05 3.44 5.52
C TRP A 90 5.90 4.20 6.54
N LYS A 91 6.73 5.15 6.06
CA LYS A 91 7.45 6.08 6.94
C LYS A 91 6.49 7.05 7.63
N GLU A 92 5.54 7.54 6.86
CA GLU A 92 4.50 8.48 7.27
C GLU A 92 3.16 7.96 6.76
N ASP A 93 2.06 8.28 7.44
CA ASP A 93 0.73 7.91 6.96
C ASP A 93 0.50 8.54 5.57
N PRO A 94 0.36 7.73 4.50
CA PRO A 94 0.19 8.24 3.13
C PRO A 94 -1.12 9.02 2.96
N CYS A 95 -2.06 8.89 3.89
CA CYS A 95 -3.32 9.59 3.92
C CYS A 95 -3.36 10.75 4.92
N ALA A 96 -2.23 11.11 5.56
CA ALA A 96 -2.18 12.17 6.58
C ALA A 96 -2.70 13.53 6.11
N PHE A 97 -2.62 13.82 4.80
CA PHE A 97 -3.11 15.08 4.22
C PHE A 97 -4.59 15.04 3.82
N TRP A 98 -5.23 13.88 3.84
CA TRP A 98 -6.62 13.76 3.43
C TRP A 98 -7.56 14.31 4.51
N PRO A 99 -8.55 15.15 4.16
CA PRO A 99 -9.56 15.58 5.12
C PRO A 99 -10.26 14.33 5.69
N PRO A 100 -10.51 14.28 7.00
CA PRO A 100 -11.13 13.11 7.63
C PRO A 100 -12.47 12.81 6.96
N ASP A 101 -12.68 11.54 6.63
CA ASP A 101 -13.95 11.10 6.04
C ASP A 101 -15.10 11.53 6.96
N SER A 102 -16.06 12.26 6.41
CA SER A 102 -17.26 12.74 7.12
C SER A 102 -18.18 11.61 7.61
N LYS A 103 -17.79 10.34 7.44
CA LYS A 103 -18.59 9.15 7.76
C LYS A 103 -18.66 8.81 9.26
N ASN A 104 -18.09 9.62 10.15
CA ASN A 104 -18.20 9.41 11.61
C ASN A 104 -18.52 10.68 12.44
N VAL A 105 -19.07 11.73 11.81
CA VAL A 105 -19.55 12.91 12.58
C VAL A 105 -20.98 12.72 13.09
N ASP A 106 -21.77 11.82 12.50
CA ASP A 106 -23.20 11.67 12.83
C ASP A 106 -23.53 10.56 13.85
N GLN A 107 -22.57 9.73 14.29
CA GLN A 107 -22.84 8.66 15.25
C GLN A 107 -22.78 9.07 16.74
N ASN A 108 -22.36 10.30 17.05
CA ASN A 108 -22.32 10.82 18.42
C ASN A 108 -23.28 11.99 18.68
N LYS A 109 -24.38 12.10 17.91
CA LYS A 109 -25.47 13.04 18.23
C LYS A 109 -26.63 12.39 19.00
N GLY A 110 -26.28 11.46 19.89
CA GLY A 110 -27.26 10.60 20.55
C GLY A 110 -26.95 10.19 22.00
N ILE A 111 -26.13 10.92 22.78
CA ILE A 111 -26.25 10.88 24.25
C ILE A 111 -25.92 12.26 24.83
N ALA A 112 -26.95 13.08 25.02
CA ALA A 112 -27.03 14.00 26.15
C ALA A 112 -28.52 14.06 26.53
N LYS A 113 -28.79 13.60 27.74
CA LYS A 113 -30.10 13.43 28.35
C LYS A 113 -30.59 14.75 28.93
#